data_AF-A0A6A6HTT5-F1
#
_entry.id   AF-A0A6A6HTT5-F1
#
_cell.length_a   1.000
_cell.length_b   1.000
_cell.length_c   1.000
_cell.angle_alpha   90.00
_cell.angle_beta   90.00
_cell.angle_gamma   90.00
#
_symmetry.space_group_name_H-M   'P 1'
#
loop_
_entity.id
_entity.type
_entity.pdbx_description
1 polymer ?
#
loop_
_entity_poly.entity_id
_entity_poly.type
_entity_poly.pdbx_seq_one_letter_code
_entity_poly.pdbx_strand_id
1 'polypeptide(L)'
;MLTSNILTLLLTTASASSIPSSTIDRSLIPEFGLRAGQSPNGSGSCATANNILIPCFCPPDRGEFVDRVNSAVAAGNVLGTPVTFNVDPLAQSDKDRFDRATTCLIVLQNFNGTRGVGCPAVSVPNILSQQKQFARLL
;
A
#
# COMPACT_ATOMS: atom_id res chain seq x y z
N MET A 1 12.99 68.66 0.75
CA MET A 1 11.84 67.74 0.60
C MET A 1 12.06 66.87 -0.63
N LEU A 2 12.35 65.59 -0.44
CA LEU A 2 11.63 64.44 -1.03
C LEU A 2 12.46 63.18 -0.78
N THR A 3 12.01 62.41 0.20
CA THR A 3 12.39 61.03 0.51
C THR A 3 11.76 60.07 -0.49
N SER A 4 12.46 59.03 -0.96
CA SER A 4 11.81 57.93 -1.68
C SER A 4 12.51 56.57 -1.48
N ASN A 5 11.99 55.84 -0.49
CA ASN A 5 11.64 54.41 -0.46
C ASN A 5 12.61 53.36 -1.03
N ILE A 6 13.32 52.69 -0.12
CA ILE A 6 14.01 51.42 -0.36
C ILE A 6 12.99 50.29 -0.12
N LEU A 7 12.69 49.53 -1.17
CA LEU A 7 11.82 48.35 -1.13
C LEU A 7 12.63 47.14 -0.68
N THR A 8 12.50 46.73 0.58
CA THR A 8 13.19 45.57 1.15
C THR A 8 12.38 44.31 0.89
N LEU A 9 12.86 43.44 -0.01
CA LEU A 9 12.26 42.14 -0.29
C LEU A 9 12.73 41.11 0.77
N LEU A 10 11.85 40.72 1.69
CA LEU A 10 12.10 39.60 2.61
C LEU A 10 11.93 38.29 1.84
N LEU A 11 13.02 37.53 1.66
CA LEU A 11 12.96 36.13 1.22
C LEU A 11 12.63 35.24 2.41
N THR A 12 11.42 34.67 2.42
CA THR A 12 11.02 33.60 3.34
C THR A 12 11.55 32.27 2.81
N THR A 13 12.60 31.73 3.43
CA THR A 13 13.09 30.38 3.15
C THR A 13 12.14 29.36 3.79
N ALA A 14 11.29 28.73 2.99
CA ALA A 14 10.50 27.59 3.42
C ALA A 14 11.42 26.37 3.59
N SER A 15 11.69 25.98 4.84
CA SER A 15 12.37 24.72 5.15
C SER A 15 11.42 23.56 4.87
N ALA A 16 11.55 22.92 3.71
CA ALA A 16 10.91 21.65 3.43
C ALA A 16 11.62 20.58 4.28
N SER A 17 11.00 20.19 5.40
CA SER A 17 11.41 18.99 6.13
C SER A 17 11.13 17.79 5.23
N SER A 18 12.15 17.30 4.53
CA SER A 18 12.10 16.00 3.89
C SER A 18 11.98 14.96 5.00
N ILE A 19 10.74 14.48 5.25
CA ILE A 19 10.54 13.28 6.07
C ILE A 19 11.39 12.20 5.39
N PRO A 20 12.36 11.59 6.09
CA PRO A 20 13.06 10.46 5.52
C PRO A 20 12.01 9.39 5.25
N SER A 21 11.70 9.15 3.98
CA SER A 21 10.93 8.00 3.55
C SER A 21 11.82 6.79 3.81
N SER A 22 11.80 6.28 5.05
CA SER A 22 12.31 4.95 5.36
C SER A 22 11.55 3.99 4.45
N THR A 23 12.20 3.64 3.34
CA THR A 23 11.64 2.74 2.34
C THR A 23 11.53 1.39 3.02
N ILE A 24 10.30 0.90 3.17
CA ILE A 24 10.02 -0.43 3.71
C ILE A 24 10.83 -1.44 2.89
N ASP A 25 11.53 -2.35 3.56
CA ASP A 25 12.16 -3.47 2.89
C ASP A 25 11.08 -4.26 2.13
N ARG A 26 11.25 -4.39 0.81
CA ARG A 26 10.30 -5.09 -0.06
C ARG A 26 10.08 -6.53 0.36
N SER A 27 11.07 -7.15 1.02
CA SER A 27 10.97 -8.51 1.55
C SER A 27 9.86 -8.67 2.60
N LEU A 28 9.47 -7.58 3.27
CA LEU A 28 8.38 -7.56 4.24
C LEU A 28 6.98 -7.59 3.62
N ILE A 29 6.89 -7.36 2.30
CA ILE A 29 5.65 -7.42 1.54
C ILE A 29 5.68 -8.69 0.68
N PRO A 30 4.82 -9.69 0.96
CA PRO A 30 4.83 -10.93 0.18
C PRO A 30 4.49 -10.69 -1.30
N GLU A 31 5.06 -11.52 -2.17
CA GLU A 31 4.67 -11.58 -3.57
C GLU A 31 3.20 -11.98 -3.72
N PHE A 32 2.51 -11.48 -4.74
CA PHE A 32 1.05 -11.66 -4.87
C PHE A 32 0.61 -13.11 -5.06
N GLY A 33 1.38 -13.89 -5.82
CA GLY A 33 1.00 -15.26 -6.20
C GLY A 33 0.00 -15.35 -7.37
N LEU A 34 -0.37 -14.22 -7.97
CA LEU A 34 -1.12 -14.12 -9.23
C LEU A 34 -0.48 -13.04 -10.12
N ARG A 35 -0.81 -13.08 -11.41
CA ARG A 35 -0.43 -12.06 -12.39
C ARG A 35 -1.70 -11.41 -12.96
N ALA A 36 -1.64 -10.10 -13.19
CA ALA A 36 -2.74 -9.39 -13.85
C ALA A 36 -2.99 -9.99 -15.24
N GLY A 37 -4.26 -9.99 -15.67
CA GLY A 37 -4.66 -10.48 -16.99
C GLY A 37 -4.64 -12.00 -17.19
N GLN A 38 -4.39 -12.80 -16.15
CA GLN A 38 -4.36 -14.25 -16.29
C GLN A 38 -5.76 -14.84 -16.55
N SER A 39 -5.85 -15.85 -17.42
CA SER A 39 -7.10 -16.59 -17.71
C SER A 39 -8.33 -15.69 -17.93
N PRO A 40 -8.32 -14.79 -18.93
CA PRO A 40 -9.42 -13.87 -19.19
C PRO A 40 -10.68 -14.61 -19.67
N ASN A 41 -11.86 -14.17 -19.22
CA ASN A 41 -13.15 -14.75 -19.61
C ASN A 41 -13.87 -13.98 -20.74
N GLY A 42 -13.27 -12.91 -21.25
CA GLY A 42 -13.87 -12.06 -22.29
C GLY A 42 -14.84 -10.97 -21.79
N SER A 43 -15.06 -10.84 -20.48
CA SER A 43 -15.96 -9.84 -19.88
C SER A 43 -15.24 -8.89 -18.90
N GLY A 44 -13.92 -8.68 -19.10
CA GLY A 44 -13.08 -7.87 -18.21
C GLY A 44 -12.72 -8.54 -16.87
N SER A 45 -13.11 -9.80 -16.69
CA SER A 45 -12.78 -10.62 -15.52
C SER A 45 -11.80 -11.74 -15.87
N CYS A 46 -10.98 -12.08 -14.89
CA CYS A 46 -9.88 -13.03 -14.99
C CYS A 46 -10.06 -14.09 -13.90
N ALA A 47 -9.89 -15.37 -14.26
CA ALA A 47 -10.06 -16.47 -13.33
C ALA A 47 -8.78 -16.73 -12.51
N THR A 48 -8.95 -16.83 -11.19
CA THR A 48 -7.94 -17.40 -10.31
C THR A 48 -7.89 -18.93 -10.47
N ALA A 49 -6.88 -19.59 -9.89
CA ALA A 49 -6.75 -21.05 -9.92
C ALA A 49 -7.97 -21.82 -9.37
N ASN A 50 -8.76 -21.19 -8.50
CA ASN A 50 -9.98 -21.77 -7.90
C ASN A 50 -11.26 -21.35 -8.62
N ASN A 51 -11.17 -20.85 -9.86
CA ASN A 51 -12.30 -20.32 -10.65
C ASN A 51 -13.05 -19.14 -10.02
N ILE A 52 -12.45 -18.45 -9.04
CA ILE A 52 -12.97 -17.18 -8.54
C ILE A 52 -12.59 -16.10 -9.53
N LEU A 53 -13.57 -15.30 -9.97
CA LEU A 53 -13.36 -14.19 -10.89
C LEU A 53 -12.87 -12.94 -10.13
N ILE A 54 -11.83 -12.30 -10.68
CA ILE A 54 -11.31 -11.01 -10.25
C ILE A 54 -11.27 -10.05 -11.44
N PRO A 55 -11.23 -8.72 -11.25
CA PRO A 55 -10.97 -7.80 -12.36
C PRO A 55 -9.62 -8.11 -13.01
N CYS A 56 -9.54 -8.08 -14.34
CA CYS A 56 -8.30 -8.44 -15.03
C CYS A 56 -7.12 -7.49 -14.76
N PHE A 57 -7.37 -6.27 -14.29
CA PHE A 57 -6.31 -5.35 -13.86
C PHE A 57 -5.72 -5.71 -12.49
N CYS A 58 -6.28 -6.71 -11.79
CA CYS A 58 -5.81 -7.17 -10.49
C CYS A 58 -4.94 -8.44 -10.62
N PRO A 59 -3.87 -8.57 -9.81
CA PRO A 59 -3.36 -7.59 -8.85
C PRO A 59 -2.76 -6.33 -9.53
N PRO A 60 -2.62 -5.21 -8.81
CA PRO A 60 -2.03 -3.99 -9.36
C PRO A 60 -0.55 -4.18 -9.73
N ASP A 61 0.08 -3.16 -10.34
CA ASP A 61 1.53 -3.16 -10.49
C ASP A 61 2.22 -3.31 -9.13
N ARG A 62 3.27 -4.13 -9.09
CA ARG A 62 3.96 -4.48 -7.84
C ARG A 62 4.71 -3.30 -7.27
N GLY A 63 5.35 -2.47 -8.11
CA GLY A 63 6.08 -1.28 -7.69
C GLY A 63 5.13 -0.25 -7.10
N GLU A 64 4.08 0.09 -7.84
CA GLU A 64 3.05 1.03 -7.37
C GLU A 64 2.38 0.53 -6.08
N PHE A 65 2.13 -0.77 -5.95
CA PHE A 65 1.61 -1.35 -4.71
C PHE A 65 2.55 -1.14 -3.52
N VAL A 66 3.85 -1.38 -3.69
CA VAL A 66 4.84 -1.11 -2.64
C VAL A 66 4.85 0.37 -2.25
N ASP A 67 4.77 1.27 -3.23
CA ASP A 67 4.77 2.72 -2.98
C ASP A 67 3.51 3.16 -2.20
N ARG A 68 2.36 2.55 -2.50
CA ARG A 68 1.13 2.77 -1.74
C ARG A 68 1.22 2.21 -0.31
N VAL A 69 1.85 1.04 -0.12
CA VAL A 69 2.09 0.50 1.23
C VAL A 69 3.03 1.42 2.02
N ASN A 70 4.13 1.89 1.42
CA ASN A 70 5.03 2.86 2.05
C ASN A 70 4.28 4.12 2.49
N SER A 71 3.47 4.68 1.59
CA SER A 71 2.67 5.89 1.86
C SER A 71 1.67 5.66 3.00
N ALA A 72 1.00 4.51 3.01
CA ALA A 72 0.05 4.13 4.04
C ALA A 72 0.69 4.02 5.43
N VAL A 73 1.84 3.36 5.49
CA VAL A 73 2.58 3.13 6.74
C VAL A 73 3.12 4.45 7.28
N ALA A 74 3.69 5.30 6.41
CA ALA A 74 4.16 6.63 6.80
C ALA A 74 3.01 7.52 7.31
N ALA A 75 1.81 7.41 6.71
CA ALA A 75 0.62 8.13 7.15
C ALA A 75 -0.11 7.48 8.34
N GLY A 76 0.22 6.25 8.70
CA GLY A 76 -0.51 5.44 9.68
C GLY A 76 -1.95 5.09 9.28
N ASN A 77 -2.38 5.42 8.05
CA ASN A 77 -3.72 5.11 7.55
C ASN A 77 -3.80 5.13 6.01
N VAL A 78 -4.87 4.54 5.47
CA VAL A 78 -5.29 4.70 4.07
C VAL A 78 -6.74 5.16 4.03
N LEU A 79 -6.97 6.37 3.52
CA LEU A 79 -8.29 7.00 3.41
C LEU A 79 -9.05 7.04 4.76
N GLY A 80 -8.33 7.19 5.88
CA GLY A 80 -8.90 7.17 7.24
C GLY A 80 -9.06 5.76 7.84
N THR A 81 -8.67 4.69 7.15
CA THR A 81 -8.55 3.35 7.74
C THR A 81 -7.18 3.19 8.37
N PRO A 82 -7.05 3.01 9.69
CA PRO A 82 -5.75 2.83 10.34
C PRO A 82 -4.99 1.62 9.78
N VAL A 83 -3.66 1.71 9.76
CA VAL A 83 -2.78 0.59 9.42
C VAL A 83 -1.70 0.41 10.48
N THR A 84 -1.26 -0.84 10.66
CA THR A 84 -0.18 -1.21 11.58
C THR A 84 0.83 -2.03 10.81
N PHE A 85 2.07 -1.56 10.74
CA PHE A 85 3.12 -2.24 9.97
C PHE A 85 4.47 -2.04 10.65
N ASN A 86 5.00 -3.10 11.26
CA ASN A 86 6.34 -3.07 11.80
C ASN A 86 7.36 -3.12 10.65
N VAL A 87 8.19 -2.09 10.50
CA VAL A 87 9.15 -1.96 9.39
C VAL A 87 10.50 -2.65 9.67
N ASP A 88 10.70 -3.18 10.89
CA ASP A 88 11.93 -3.90 11.24
C ASP A 88 11.98 -5.28 10.56
N PRO A 89 12.94 -5.56 9.66
CA PRO A 89 13.07 -6.86 9.02
C PRO A 89 13.31 -8.02 10.00
N LEU A 90 13.79 -7.74 11.22
CA LEU A 90 14.00 -8.75 12.25
C LEU A 90 12.75 -9.05 13.09
N ALA A 91 11.76 -8.16 13.07
CA ALA A 91 10.49 -8.41 13.74
C ALA A 91 9.69 -9.46 12.96
N GLN A 92 9.63 -10.68 13.48
CA GLN A 92 9.05 -11.84 12.81
C GLN A 92 7.98 -12.55 13.65
N SER A 93 7.40 -11.86 14.64
CA SER A 93 6.32 -12.44 15.44
C SER A 93 5.08 -12.72 14.57
N ASP A 94 4.26 -13.68 14.99
CA ASP A 94 2.99 -13.97 14.32
C ASP A 94 2.11 -12.71 14.22
N LYS A 95 2.13 -11.86 15.26
CA LYS A 95 1.46 -10.57 15.26
C LYS A 95 2.03 -9.61 14.21
N ASP A 96 3.35 -9.47 14.10
CA ASP A 96 3.96 -8.61 13.06
C ASP A 96 3.59 -9.09 11.65
N ARG A 97 3.61 -10.41 11.43
CA ARG A 97 3.27 -11.03 10.13
C ARG A 97 1.80 -10.84 9.78
N PHE A 98 0.91 -10.93 10.76
CA PHE A 98 -0.51 -10.63 10.62
C PHE A 98 -0.76 -9.14 10.32
N ASP A 99 -0.16 -8.25 11.09
CA ASP A 99 -0.35 -6.79 10.96
C ASP A 99 0.14 -6.30 9.58
N ARG A 100 1.31 -6.77 9.13
CA ARG A 100 1.84 -6.49 7.79
C ARG A 100 0.90 -6.95 6.68
N ALA A 101 0.45 -8.21 6.74
CA ALA A 101 -0.46 -8.75 5.74
C ALA A 101 -1.81 -8.01 5.73
N THR A 102 -2.34 -7.68 6.91
CA THR A 102 -3.58 -6.89 7.05
C THR A 102 -3.42 -5.50 6.44
N THR A 103 -2.31 -4.81 6.72
CA THR A 103 -2.02 -3.50 6.10
C THR A 103 -1.93 -3.61 4.58
N CYS A 104 -1.25 -4.63 4.04
CA CYS A 104 -1.20 -4.85 2.60
C CYS A 104 -2.60 -5.07 1.99
N LEU A 105 -3.48 -5.81 2.66
CA LEU A 105 -4.85 -6.03 2.19
C LEU A 105 -5.72 -4.76 2.28
N ILE A 106 -5.54 -3.94 3.33
CA ILE A 106 -6.21 -2.62 3.43
C ILE A 106 -5.76 -1.74 2.27
N VAL A 107 -4.46 -1.64 2.00
CA VAL A 107 -3.93 -0.86 0.87
C VAL A 107 -4.50 -1.38 -0.45
N LEU A 108 -4.51 -2.70 -0.66
CA LEU A 108 -5.03 -3.33 -1.87
C LEU A 108 -6.49 -2.94 -2.14
N GLN A 109 -7.34 -3.00 -1.11
CA GLN A 109 -8.77 -2.69 -1.22
C GLN A 109 -9.06 -1.20 -1.43
N ASN A 110 -8.07 -0.33 -1.16
CA ASN A 110 -8.17 1.12 -1.30
C ASN A 110 -7.22 1.67 -2.38
N PHE A 111 -6.64 0.80 -3.21
CA PHE A 111 -5.53 1.11 -4.10
C PHE A 111 -5.85 2.22 -5.13
N ASN A 112 -7.10 2.27 -5.61
CA ASN A 112 -7.57 3.25 -6.59
C ASN A 112 -7.96 4.61 -5.98
N GLY A 113 -7.58 4.89 -4.72
CA GLY A 113 -7.85 6.16 -4.05
C GLY A 113 -9.31 6.38 -3.62
N THR A 114 -10.20 5.42 -3.93
CA THR A 114 -11.58 5.40 -3.43
C THR A 114 -11.74 4.24 -2.47
N ARG A 115 -12.39 4.50 -1.33
CA ARG A 115 -12.52 3.53 -0.25
C ARG A 115 -13.22 2.26 -0.74
N GLY A 116 -12.56 1.11 -0.63
CA GLY A 116 -13.11 -0.20 -1.01
C GLY A 116 -13.21 -0.47 -2.52
N VAL A 117 -12.70 0.42 -3.39
CA VAL A 117 -12.77 0.27 -4.87
C VAL A 117 -11.43 -0.14 -5.47
N GLY A 118 -10.58 -0.80 -4.68
CA GLY A 118 -9.33 -1.40 -5.14
C GLY A 118 -9.50 -2.86 -5.60
N CYS A 119 -8.44 -3.64 -5.49
CA CYS A 119 -8.47 -5.06 -5.83
C CYS A 119 -9.01 -5.92 -4.68
N PRO A 120 -9.81 -6.96 -4.97
CA PRO A 120 -10.26 -7.88 -3.94
C PRO A 120 -9.08 -8.71 -3.40
N ALA A 121 -9.12 -9.09 -2.13
CA ALA A 121 -8.01 -9.80 -1.45
C ALA A 121 -7.59 -11.12 -2.15
N VAL A 122 -8.54 -11.79 -2.80
CA VAL A 122 -8.28 -13.01 -3.59
C VAL A 122 -7.38 -12.77 -4.82
N SER A 123 -7.14 -11.51 -5.19
CA SER A 123 -6.17 -11.15 -6.25
C SER A 123 -4.71 -11.26 -5.79
N VAL A 124 -4.46 -11.41 -4.49
CA VAL A 124 -3.13 -11.55 -3.88
C VAL A 124 -3.10 -12.74 -2.90
N PRO A 125 -3.33 -13.98 -3.38
CA PRO A 125 -3.56 -15.15 -2.53
C PRO A 125 -2.47 -15.41 -1.50
N ASN A 126 -1.21 -15.10 -1.78
CA ASN A 126 -0.12 -15.27 -0.82
C ASN A 126 -0.27 -14.34 0.40
N ILE A 127 -0.61 -13.06 0.17
CA ILE A 127 -0.85 -12.09 1.24
C ILE A 127 -2.10 -12.48 2.04
N LEU A 128 -3.17 -12.88 1.35
CA LEU A 128 -4.40 -13.35 2.00
C LEU A 128 -4.16 -14.62 2.83
N SER A 129 -3.37 -15.57 2.32
CA SER A 129 -2.99 -16.78 3.03
C SER A 129 -2.20 -16.44 4.31
N GLN A 130 -1.21 -15.55 4.21
CA GLN A 130 -0.44 -15.09 5.36
C GLN A 130 -1.33 -14.46 6.43
N GLN A 131 -2.24 -13.54 6.06
CA GLN A 131 -3.17 -12.94 7.02
C GLN A 131 -3.98 -14.03 7.74
N LYS A 132 -4.58 -14.96 7.00
CA LYS A 132 -5.42 -16.02 7.57
C LYS A 132 -4.64 -16.98 8.45
N GLN A 133 -3.39 -17.29 8.08
CA GLN A 133 -2.52 -18.16 8.85
C GLN A 133 -2.29 -17.58 10.25
N PHE A 134 -1.89 -16.31 10.34
CA PHE A 134 -1.56 -15.69 11.62
C PHE A 134 -2.78 -15.20 12.40
N ALA A 135 -3.90 -14.90 11.73
CA ALA A 135 -5.17 -14.60 12.40
C ALA A 135 -5.67 -15.75 13.31
N ARG A 136 -5.27 -16.98 13.02
CA ARG A 136 -5.65 -18.17 13.82
C ARG A 136 -4.75 -18.41 15.03
N LEU A 137 -3.66 -17.66 15.14
CA LEU A 137 -2.61 -17.81 16.16
C LEU A 137 -2.60 -16.64 17.15
N LEU A 138 -3.47 -15.65 16.94
CA LEU A 138 -3.70 -14.48 17.80
C LEU A 138 -4.99 -14.67 18.60
#